data_AF-A0A6N0P1C6-F1
#
_entry.id   AF-A0A6N0P1C6-F1
#
_cell.length_a   1.000
_cell.length_b   1.000
_cell.length_c   1.000
_cell.angle_alpha   90.00
_cell.angle_beta   90.00
_cell.angle_gamma   90.00
#
_symmetry.space_group_name_H-M   'P 1'
#
loop_
_entity.id
_entity.type
_entity.pdbx_description
1 polymer ?
#
loop_
_entity_poly.entity_id
_entity_poly.type
_entity_poly.pdbx_seq_one_letter_code
_entity_poly.pdbx_strand_id
1 'polypeptide(L)'
;MREWFRVFGWNKERVLFLFHRITGWILTFFIVGHVIFVHEVVYGRGTWNSLLLLDSSILGKILLIIVTASLIFHGINGVRIMLIETGVLLTKPKEQEYPYTVWLTGKRHQIYVLAMGIIGIALTILAGLVILV
;
A
#
# COMPACT_ATOMS: atom_id res chain seq x y z
N MET A 1 -13.93 -12.71 -15.45
CA MET A 1 -14.35 -12.33 -14.07
C MET A 1 -13.97 -13.36 -13.00
N ARG A 2 -14.01 -14.68 -13.25
CA ARG A 2 -13.67 -15.72 -12.26
C ARG A 2 -12.24 -15.62 -11.68
N GLU A 3 -11.28 -15.21 -12.49
CA GLU A 3 -9.88 -14.96 -12.06
C GLU A 3 -9.72 -13.82 -11.05
N TRP A 4 -10.71 -12.93 -10.95
CA TRP A 4 -10.73 -11.82 -9.99
C TRP A 4 -11.02 -12.30 -8.55
N PHE A 5 -11.65 -13.46 -8.40
CA PHE A 5 -12.10 -14.04 -7.13
C PHE A 5 -11.38 -15.35 -6.76
N ARG A 6 -10.53 -15.88 -7.64
CA ARG A 6 -9.82 -17.14 -7.40
C ARG A 6 -8.72 -16.90 -6.37
N VAL A 7 -8.78 -17.44 -5.16
CA VAL A 7 -7.82 -17.12 -4.06
C VAL A 7 -6.63 -18.09 -3.97
N PHE A 8 -6.71 -19.26 -4.62
CA PHE A 8 -5.67 -20.31 -4.56
C PHE A 8 -4.79 -20.35 -5.82
N GLY A 9 -3.53 -20.80 -5.63
CA GLY A 9 -2.54 -20.94 -6.70
C GLY A 9 -1.97 -19.61 -7.21
N TRP A 10 -1.79 -18.64 -6.31
CA TRP A 10 -1.27 -17.31 -6.64
C TRP A 10 0.25 -17.23 -6.56
N ASN A 11 0.81 -16.48 -7.48
CA ASN A 11 2.22 -16.10 -7.45
C ASN A 11 2.40 -14.80 -6.64
N LYS A 12 3.69 -14.45 -6.46
CA LYS A 12 4.24 -13.16 -6.00
C LYS A 12 3.32 -11.97 -6.30
N GLU A 13 3.08 -11.85 -7.59
CA GLU A 13 2.48 -10.71 -8.25
C GLU A 13 1.01 -10.55 -7.98
N ARG A 14 0.27 -11.67 -7.98
CA ARG A 14 -1.17 -11.62 -7.73
C ARG A 14 -1.47 -11.15 -6.31
N VAL A 15 -0.63 -11.53 -5.35
CA VAL A 15 -0.73 -11.06 -3.96
C VAL A 15 -0.45 -9.56 -3.88
N LEU A 16 0.65 -9.09 -4.47
CA LEU A 16 0.99 -7.65 -4.50
C LEU A 16 -0.08 -6.82 -5.21
N PHE A 17 -0.61 -7.31 -6.32
CA PHE A 17 -1.70 -6.68 -7.06
C PHE A 17 -2.99 -6.59 -6.23
N LEU A 18 -3.37 -7.66 -5.52
CA LEU A 18 -4.53 -7.65 -4.64
C LEU A 18 -4.37 -6.57 -3.55
N PHE A 19 -3.23 -6.56 -2.86
CA PHE A 19 -2.97 -5.57 -1.81
C PHE A 19 -2.97 -4.14 -2.36
N HIS A 20 -2.45 -3.92 -3.56
CA HIS A 20 -2.44 -2.57 -4.17
C HIS A 20 -3.85 -2.03 -4.40
N ARG A 21 -4.76 -2.90 -4.83
CA ARG A 21 -6.17 -2.56 -4.99
C ARG A 21 -6.87 -2.31 -3.66
N ILE A 22 -6.69 -3.21 -2.69
CA ILE A 22 -7.33 -3.07 -1.37
C ILE A 22 -6.88 -1.77 -0.71
N THR A 23 -5.58 -1.52 -0.68
CA THR A 23 -5.02 -0.28 -0.13
C THR A 23 -5.47 0.96 -0.89
N GLY A 24 -5.61 0.89 -2.22
CA GLY A 24 -6.17 1.99 -3.01
C GLY A 24 -7.60 2.34 -2.61
N TRP A 25 -8.45 1.34 -2.39
CA TRP A 25 -9.82 1.56 -1.88
C TRP A 25 -9.82 2.15 -0.47
N ILE A 26 -8.99 1.63 0.44
CA ILE A 26 -8.86 2.18 1.80
C ILE A 26 -8.48 3.66 1.74
N LEU A 27 -7.48 4.03 0.95
CA LEU A 27 -7.05 5.42 0.79
C LEU A 27 -8.11 6.29 0.14
N THR A 28 -8.86 5.77 -0.83
CA THR A 28 -9.95 6.50 -1.49
C THR A 28 -11.03 6.87 -0.48
N PHE A 29 -11.52 5.90 0.31
CA PHE A 29 -12.51 6.16 1.34
C PHE A 29 -11.96 7.08 2.44
N PHE A 30 -10.69 6.88 2.82
CA PHE A 30 -10.03 7.74 3.80
C PHE A 30 -9.95 9.19 3.32
N ILE A 31 -9.50 9.46 2.10
CA ILE A 31 -9.35 10.84 1.59
C ILE A 31 -10.72 11.55 1.57
N VAL A 32 -11.77 10.89 1.09
CA VAL A 32 -13.13 11.46 1.09
C VAL A 32 -13.60 11.76 2.51
N GLY A 33 -13.46 10.80 3.43
CA GLY A 33 -13.83 10.99 4.84
C GLY A 33 -12.97 12.05 5.53
N HIS A 34 -11.69 12.13 5.21
CA HIS A 34 -10.74 13.05 5.81
C HIS A 34 -11.00 14.50 5.38
N VAL A 35 -11.40 14.73 4.13
CA VAL A 35 -11.83 16.06 3.67
C VAL A 35 -13.05 16.52 4.47
N ILE A 36 -14.02 15.64 4.70
CA ILE A 36 -15.20 15.94 5.54
C ILE A 36 -14.77 16.20 6.98
N PHE A 37 -13.89 15.37 7.54
CA PHE A 37 -13.38 15.51 8.91
C PHE A 37 -12.66 16.85 9.13
N VAL A 38 -11.79 17.26 8.21
CA VAL A 38 -11.03 18.51 8.31
C VAL A 38 -11.92 19.73 8.07
N HIS A 39 -12.96 19.61 7.22
CA HIS A 39 -13.92 20.69 6.99
C HIS A 39 -14.62 21.15 8.29
N GLU A 40 -14.83 20.25 9.25
CA GLU A 40 -15.49 20.56 10.53
C GLU A 40 -14.77 21.63 11.37
N VAL A 41 -13.51 21.97 11.05
CA VAL A 41 -12.78 23.09 11.66
C VAL A 41 -13.54 24.43 11.54
N VAL A 42 -14.38 24.57 10.51
CA VAL A 42 -15.20 25.78 10.27
C VAL A 42 -16.23 26.00 11.38
N TYR A 43 -16.66 24.95 12.08
CA TYR A 43 -17.61 25.05 13.20
C TYR A 43 -16.96 25.45 14.54
N GLY A 44 -15.66 25.76 14.52
CA GLY A 44 -14.94 26.33 15.65
C GLY A 44 -14.27 25.31 16.56
N ARG A 45 -13.60 25.83 17.60
CA ARG A 45 -12.70 25.04 18.46
C ARG A 45 -13.39 23.91 19.22
N GLY A 46 -14.67 24.09 19.59
CA GLY A 46 -15.43 23.07 20.31
C GLY A 46 -15.54 21.79 19.50
N THR A 47 -16.08 21.89 18.28
CA THR A 47 -16.22 20.77 17.33
C THR A 47 -14.86 20.15 16.99
N TRP A 48 -13.85 20.99 16.72
CA TRP A 48 -12.50 20.51 16.42
C TRP A 48 -11.91 19.68 17.57
N ASN A 49 -12.01 20.15 18.81
CA ASN A 49 -11.50 19.42 19.97
C ASN A 49 -12.23 18.09 20.17
N SER A 50 -13.55 18.03 19.94
CA SER A 50 -14.31 16.77 19.99
C SER A 50 -13.83 15.76 18.94
N LEU A 51 -13.47 16.22 17.74
CA LEU A 51 -12.93 15.37 16.68
C LEU A 51 -11.50 14.89 17.00
N LEU A 52 -10.66 15.74 17.60
CA LEU A 52 -9.34 15.32 18.08
C LEU A 52 -9.42 14.26 19.18
N LEU A 53 -10.45 14.29 20.03
CA LEU A 53 -10.70 13.22 21.01
C LEU A 53 -11.06 11.89 20.32
N LEU A 54 -11.81 11.93 19.22
CA LEU A 54 -12.08 10.74 18.41
C LEU A 54 -10.80 10.21 17.75
N ASP A 55 -9.99 11.08 17.18
CA ASP A 55 -8.73 10.71 16.52
C ASP A 55 -7.70 10.11 17.48
N SER A 56 -7.60 10.67 18.70
CA SER A 56 -6.73 10.17 19.77
C SER A 56 -7.28 8.95 20.52
N SER A 57 -8.53 8.55 20.27
CA SER A 57 -9.09 7.33 20.84
C SER A 57 -8.37 6.08 20.34
N ILE A 58 -8.51 4.96 21.05
CA ILE A 58 -7.92 3.68 20.64
C ILE A 58 -8.36 3.28 19.23
N LEU A 59 -9.62 3.51 18.88
CA LEU A 59 -10.16 3.21 17.56
C LEU A 59 -9.57 4.14 16.50
N GLY A 60 -9.45 5.44 16.80
CA GLY A 60 -8.82 6.43 15.92
C GLY A 60 -7.37 6.05 15.58
N LYS A 61 -6.58 5.72 16.61
CA LYS A 61 -5.20 5.24 16.44
C LYS A 61 -5.10 3.97 15.59
N ILE A 62 -5.98 2.98 15.81
CA ILE A 62 -6.00 1.75 14.99
C ILE A 62 -6.31 2.07 13.52
N LEU A 63 -7.33 2.89 13.26
CA LEU A 63 -7.69 3.30 11.89
C LEU A 63 -6.54 4.06 11.23
N LEU A 64 -5.89 4.97 11.96
CA LEU A 64 -4.75 5.74 11.46
C LEU A 64 -3.56 4.84 11.11
N ILE A 65 -3.27 3.80 11.91
CA ILE A 65 -2.24 2.80 11.59
C ILE A 65 -2.59 2.03 10.31
N ILE A 66 -3.85 1.58 10.16
CA ILE A 66 -4.30 0.86 8.95
C ILE A 66 -4.17 1.74 7.71
N VAL A 67 -4.61 2.99 7.79
CA VAL A 67 -4.51 3.97 6.69
C VAL A 67 -3.04 4.26 6.36
N THR A 68 -2.20 4.44 7.37
CA THR A 68 -0.77 4.72 7.17
C THR A 68 -0.04 3.53 6.55
N ALA A 69 -0.30 2.30 7.02
CA ALA A 69 0.22 1.09 6.41
C ALA A 69 -0.25 0.94 4.95
N SER A 70 -1.51 1.28 4.68
CA SER A 70 -2.07 1.28 3.33
C SER A 70 -1.37 2.30 2.44
N LEU A 71 -1.11 3.51 2.93
CA LEU A 71 -0.39 4.55 2.21
C LEU A 71 1.04 4.13 1.84
N ILE A 72 1.79 3.62 2.82
CA ILE A 72 3.18 3.16 2.65
C ILE A 72 3.23 2.05 1.59
N PHE A 73 2.41 1.02 1.73
CA PHE A 73 2.37 -0.08 0.76
C PHE A 73 1.93 0.40 -0.62
N HIS A 74 0.85 1.18 -0.70
CA HIS A 74 0.29 1.63 -1.98
C HIS A 74 1.29 2.51 -2.74
N GLY A 75 1.94 3.44 -2.05
CA GLY A 75 2.96 4.31 -2.62
C GLY A 75 4.16 3.53 -3.15
N ILE A 76 4.78 2.68 -2.32
CA ILE A 76 5.99 1.95 -2.72
C ILE A 76 5.67 0.90 -3.81
N ASN A 77 4.55 0.18 -3.72
CA ASN A 77 4.15 -0.74 -4.78
C ASN A 77 3.72 0.00 -6.07
N GLY A 78 3.16 1.21 -5.96
CA GLY A 78 2.91 2.08 -7.11
C GLY A 78 4.20 2.42 -7.86
N VAL A 79 5.25 2.80 -7.12
CA VAL A 79 6.59 3.01 -7.70
C VAL A 79 7.12 1.73 -8.38
N ARG A 80 6.92 0.56 -7.78
CA ARG A 80 7.27 -0.72 -8.41
C ARG A 80 6.61 -0.88 -9.78
N ILE A 81 5.31 -0.60 -9.87
CA ILE A 81 4.54 -0.71 -11.11
C ILE A 81 5.09 0.29 -12.16
N MET A 82 5.35 1.54 -11.76
CA MET A 82 5.96 2.53 -12.66
C MET A 82 7.34 2.10 -13.19
N LEU A 83 8.16 1.47 -12.35
CA LEU A 83 9.47 0.95 -12.74
C LEU A 83 9.39 -0.28 -13.65
N ILE A 84 8.31 -1.07 -13.54
CA ILE A 84 8.03 -2.17 -14.47
C ILE A 84 7.59 -1.61 -15.83
N GLU A 85 6.68 -0.64 -15.83
CA GLU A 85 6.14 -0.02 -17.05
C GLU A 85 7.24 0.68 -17.87
N THR A 86 8.19 1.31 -17.18
CA THR A 86 9.37 1.94 -17.80
C THR A 86 10.48 0.95 -18.18
N GLY A 87 10.29 -0.36 -17.92
CA GLY A 87 11.23 -1.41 -18.27
C GLY A 87 12.44 -1.56 -17.33
N VAL A 88 12.58 -0.70 -16.31
CA VAL A 88 13.73 -0.71 -15.38
C VAL A 88 13.86 -2.05 -14.63
N LEU A 89 12.73 -2.63 -14.22
CA LEU A 89 12.69 -3.91 -13.50
C LEU A 89 12.55 -5.13 -14.42
N LEU A 90 12.42 -4.94 -15.74
CA LEU A 90 12.30 -6.04 -16.69
C LEU A 90 13.67 -6.63 -17.04
N THR A 91 13.68 -7.92 -17.35
CA THR A 91 14.84 -8.57 -17.99
C THR A 91 14.87 -8.24 -19.47
N LYS A 92 16.05 -8.25 -20.09
CA LYS A 92 16.16 -8.07 -21.55
C LYS A 92 15.25 -9.06 -22.28
N PRO A 93 14.49 -8.61 -23.30
CA PRO A 93 13.75 -9.52 -24.17
C PRO A 93 14.72 -10.54 -24.76
N LYS A 94 14.35 -11.82 -24.68
CA LYS A 94 15.08 -12.92 -25.30
C LYS A 94 14.08 -13.92 -25.84
N GLU A 95 14.50 -14.66 -26.86
CA GLU A 95 13.76 -15.82 -27.32
C GLU A 95 13.62 -16.81 -26.16
N GLN A 96 12.45 -17.41 -26.07
CA GLN A 96 12.08 -18.31 -24.98
C GLN A 96 12.42 -19.73 -25.42
N GLU A 97 13.64 -20.16 -25.12
CA GLU A 97 14.08 -21.55 -25.29
C GLU A 97 13.73 -22.37 -24.05
N TYR A 98 13.31 -23.62 -24.24
CA TYR A 98 13.01 -24.50 -23.11
C TYR A 98 14.28 -24.81 -22.31
N PRO A 99 14.27 -24.67 -20.97
CA PRO A 99 13.12 -24.34 -20.13
C PRO A 99 12.77 -22.84 -20.12
N TYR A 100 11.48 -22.55 -20.26
CA TYR A 100 10.96 -21.19 -20.28
C TYR A 100 11.30 -20.40 -19.01
N THR A 101 11.67 -19.13 -19.19
CA THR A 101 12.03 -18.24 -18.07
C THR A 101 11.19 -16.98 -18.09
N VAL A 102 10.60 -16.65 -16.95
CA VAL A 102 9.80 -15.43 -16.79
C VAL A 102 10.66 -14.30 -16.22
N TRP A 103 10.42 -13.07 -16.66
CA TRP A 103 11.11 -11.89 -16.13
C TRP A 103 10.93 -11.71 -14.61
N LEU A 104 9.86 -12.30 -14.05
CA LEU A 104 9.54 -12.27 -12.63
C LEU A 104 10.69 -12.79 -11.76
N THR A 105 11.45 -13.79 -12.22
CA THR A 105 12.61 -14.35 -11.48
C THR A 105 13.89 -13.53 -11.66
N GLY A 106 13.84 -12.44 -12.42
CA GLY A 106 14.98 -11.55 -12.62
C GLY A 106 15.49 -10.95 -11.31
N LYS A 107 16.83 -10.97 -11.11
CA LYS A 107 17.48 -10.52 -9.88
C LYS A 107 17.08 -9.10 -9.48
N ARG A 108 17.03 -8.16 -10.43
CA ARG A 108 16.66 -6.75 -10.19
C ARG A 108 15.27 -6.63 -9.57
N HIS A 109 14.30 -7.29 -10.19
CA HIS A 109 12.93 -7.33 -9.72
C HIS A 109 12.82 -7.99 -8.33
N GLN A 110 13.48 -9.14 -8.11
CA GLN A 110 13.47 -9.83 -6.81
C GLN A 110 14.10 -9.00 -5.69
N ILE A 111 15.23 -8.33 -5.95
CA ILE A 111 15.88 -7.43 -5.00
C ILE A 111 14.95 -6.26 -4.66
N TYR A 112 14.30 -5.67 -5.67
CA TYR A 112 13.34 -4.59 -5.44
C TYR A 112 12.17 -5.05 -4.55
N VAL A 113 11.57 -6.21 -4.85
CA VAL A 113 10.45 -6.75 -4.06
C VAL A 113 10.86 -7.04 -2.61
N LEU A 114 12.07 -7.54 -2.39
CA LEU A 114 12.60 -7.73 -1.04
C LEU A 114 12.82 -6.39 -0.32
N ALA A 115 13.50 -5.44 -0.98
CA ALA A 115 13.79 -4.13 -0.42
C ALA A 115 12.52 -3.35 -0.07
N MET A 116 11.52 -3.33 -0.96
CA MET A 116 10.24 -2.68 -0.68
C MET A 116 9.52 -3.34 0.50
N GLY A 117 9.61 -4.66 0.65
CA GLY A 117 9.00 -5.39 1.76
C GLY A 117 9.63 -4.99 3.10
N ILE A 118 10.96 -4.99 3.16
CA ILE A 118 11.71 -4.58 4.36
C ILE A 118 11.43 -3.11 4.71
N ILE A 119 11.56 -2.21 3.73
CA ILE A 119 11.34 -0.78 3.94
C ILE A 119 9.88 -0.52 4.34
N GLY A 120 8.92 -1.14 3.67
CA GLY A 120 7.49 -0.99 3.98
C GLY A 120 7.14 -1.44 5.40
N ILE A 121 7.68 -2.60 5.84
CA ILE A 121 7.49 -3.09 7.21
C ILE A 121 8.15 -2.14 8.21
N ALA A 122 9.39 -1.73 7.98
CA ALA A 122 10.12 -0.83 8.88
C ALA A 122 9.41 0.52 9.05
N LEU A 123 8.97 1.14 7.95
CA LEU A 123 8.21 2.39 7.99
C LEU A 123 6.86 2.23 8.69
N THR A 124 6.18 1.10 8.50
CA THR A 124 4.90 0.83 9.17
C THR A 124 5.08 0.67 10.69
N ILE A 125 6.13 -0.04 11.12
CA ILE A 125 6.46 -0.17 12.55
C ILE A 125 6.80 1.20 13.14
N LEU A 126 7.66 1.98 12.46
CA LEU A 126 8.04 3.32 12.91
C LEU A 126 6.81 4.24 13.04
N ALA A 127 5.94 4.25 12.03
CA ALA A 127 4.71 5.02 12.05
C ALA A 127 3.78 4.57 13.18
N GLY A 128 3.64 3.25 13.39
CA GLY A 128 2.84 2.70 14.49
C GLY A 128 3.35 3.15 15.85
N LEU A 129 4.67 3.14 16.08
CA LEU A 129 5.26 3.65 17.32
C LEU A 129 4.94 5.13 17.53
N VAL A 130 5.05 5.95 16.49
CA VAL A 130 4.73 7.39 16.56
C VAL A 130 3.24 7.64 16.85
N ILE A 131 2.34 6.86 16.26
CA ILE A 131 0.89 7.01 16.44
C ILE A 131 0.44 6.56 17.85
N LEU A 132 1.13 5.58 18.44
CA LEU A 132 0.76 5.02 19.73
C LEU A 132 1.22 5.87 20.92
N VAL A 133 2.34 6.58 20.79
CA VAL A 133 2.81 7.58 21.76
C VAL A 133 1.81 8.75 21.84
#